data_AF-A0A1J7GSI3-F1
#
_entry.id   AF-A0A1J7GSI3-F1
#
_cell.length_a   1.000
_cell.length_b   1.000
_cell.length_c   1.000
_cell.angle_alpha   90.00
_cell.angle_beta   90.00
_cell.angle_gamma   90.00
#
_symmetry.space_group_name_H-M   'P 1'
#
loop_
_entity.id
_entity.type
_entity.pdbx_description
1 polymer ?
#
loop_
_entity_poly.entity_id
_entity_poly.type
_entity_poly.pdbx_seq_one_letter_code
_entity_poly.pdbx_strand_id
1 'polypeptide(L)'
;MNNFVSEIPLDIYQATHLEYFNASYNPQLRGHIPMDLASIHVLGALDLSNNKLNGSIPAKFGSSSSLQLLNVFFNHISGSIPTGKSFKLMDSSAFVGNSELCGAPLRQCPDSDGTFENKGTWRLTCIVLLSVGLLIILLGLAFGIVYFRREVKTQWKMV
;
A
#
# COMPACT_ATOMS: atom_id res chain seq x y z
N MET A 1 27.80 15.96 -12.06
CA MET A 1 28.17 15.99 -10.63
C MET A 1 28.33 17.46 -10.27
N ASN A 2 27.44 17.97 -9.41
CA ASN A 2 27.45 19.36 -8.97
C ASN A 2 27.87 19.43 -7.49
N ASN A 3 28.09 20.64 -6.97
CA ASN A 3 28.48 20.85 -5.57
C ASN A 3 27.42 21.67 -4.82
N PHE A 4 26.14 21.32 -4.98
CA PHE A 4 25.11 21.92 -4.13
C PHE A 4 25.31 21.46 -2.68
N VAL A 5 25.51 22.42 -1.77
CA VAL A 5 25.91 22.19 -0.36
C VAL A 5 24.74 22.37 0.62
N SER A 6 23.64 22.92 0.14
CA SER A 6 22.47 23.31 0.94
C SER A 6 21.35 22.27 0.87
N GLU A 7 20.18 22.66 1.34
CA GLU A 7 18.91 21.95 1.14
C GLU A 7 18.25 22.39 -0.18
N ILE A 8 17.24 21.65 -0.61
CA ILE A 8 16.34 22.08 -1.69
C ILE A 8 15.52 23.26 -1.14
N PRO A 9 15.54 24.43 -1.79
CA PRO A 9 14.93 25.62 -1.23
C PRO A 9 13.41 25.52 -1.27
N LEU A 10 12.75 26.04 -0.21
CA LEU A 10 11.30 25.91 -0.04
C LEU A 10 10.52 26.69 -1.11
N ASP A 11 11.10 27.72 -1.70
CA ASP A 11 10.49 28.57 -2.74
C ASP A 11 10.50 27.92 -4.14
N ILE A 12 11.01 26.70 -4.29
CA ILE A 12 11.02 25.96 -5.58
C ILE A 12 9.63 25.80 -6.20
N TYR A 13 8.56 25.86 -5.40
CA TYR A 13 7.18 25.84 -5.91
C TYR A 13 6.82 27.02 -6.82
N GLN A 14 7.59 28.12 -6.76
CA GLN A 14 7.38 29.28 -7.63
C GLN A 14 7.76 28.98 -9.08
N ALA A 15 8.51 27.90 -9.34
CA ALA A 15 8.80 27.42 -10.66
C ALA A 15 7.57 26.68 -11.26
N THR A 16 6.50 27.43 -11.52
CA THR A 16 5.18 26.92 -11.97
C THR A 16 5.21 26.19 -13.30
N HIS A 17 6.28 26.34 -14.08
CA HIS A 17 6.51 25.68 -15.37
C HIS A 17 7.55 24.55 -15.30
N LEU A 18 8.00 24.16 -14.10
CA LEU A 18 9.03 23.15 -13.94
C LEU A 18 8.47 21.75 -14.16
N GLU A 19 8.76 21.17 -15.32
CA GLU A 19 8.32 19.81 -15.68
C GLU A 19 9.32 18.73 -15.28
N TYR A 20 10.62 19.07 -15.33
CA TYR A 20 11.72 18.17 -15.03
C TYR A 20 12.68 18.84 -14.06
N PHE A 21 12.92 18.21 -12.92
CA PHE A 21 13.92 18.67 -11.95
C PHE A 21 14.93 17.58 -11.67
N ASN A 22 16.20 17.85 -11.95
CA ASN A 22 17.30 16.95 -11.67
C ASN A 22 18.33 17.64 -10.78
N ALA A 23 18.48 17.10 -9.57
CA ALA A 23 19.50 17.48 -8.61
C ALA A 23 20.31 16.25 -8.15
N SER A 24 20.46 15.23 -9.00
CA SER A 24 21.21 14.03 -8.65
C SER A 24 22.72 14.25 -8.59
N TYR A 25 23.43 13.37 -7.87
CA TYR A 25 24.88 13.39 -7.71
C TYR A 25 25.43 14.71 -7.14
N ASN A 26 24.90 15.12 -5.99
CA ASN A 26 25.39 16.20 -5.14
C ASN A 26 25.77 15.65 -3.75
N PRO A 27 27.06 15.37 -3.48
CA PRO A 27 27.50 14.70 -2.26
C PRO A 27 27.32 15.53 -0.98
N GLN A 28 26.91 16.79 -1.09
CA GLN A 28 26.64 17.69 0.02
C GLN A 28 25.17 18.12 0.12
N LEU A 29 24.32 17.76 -0.86
CA LEU A 29 22.88 18.07 -0.83
C LEU A 29 22.20 17.19 0.23
N ARG A 30 21.59 17.83 1.22
CA ARG A 30 21.04 17.20 2.43
C ARG A 30 19.69 17.82 2.82
N GLY A 31 19.13 17.37 3.93
CA GLY A 31 17.82 17.83 4.41
C GLY A 31 16.67 17.09 3.76
N HIS A 32 15.47 17.64 3.91
CA HIS A 32 14.22 16.99 3.52
C HIS A 32 13.81 17.36 2.09
N ILE A 33 13.01 16.50 1.47
CA ILE A 33 12.31 16.85 0.22
C ILE A 33 11.17 17.81 0.59
N PRO A 34 11.15 19.06 0.09
CA PRO A 34 10.09 20.02 0.42
C PRO A 34 8.71 19.51 -0.02
N MET A 35 7.71 19.61 0.86
CA MET A 35 6.33 19.25 0.50
C MET A 35 5.79 20.12 -0.64
N ASP A 36 6.31 21.33 -0.80
CA ASP A 36 5.88 22.28 -1.82
C ASP A 36 6.32 21.89 -3.23
N LEU A 37 7.35 21.05 -3.36
CA LEU A 37 7.76 20.47 -4.64
C LEU A 37 6.65 19.56 -5.22
N ALA A 38 5.85 18.93 -4.36
CA ALA A 38 4.66 18.18 -4.76
C ALA A 38 3.48 19.07 -5.18
N SER A 39 3.55 20.38 -4.97
CA SER A 39 2.53 21.35 -5.38
C SER A 39 2.69 21.83 -6.83
N ILE A 40 3.83 21.56 -7.47
CA ILE A 40 4.09 21.97 -8.85
C ILE A 40 3.28 21.05 -9.78
N HIS A 41 2.16 21.56 -10.30
CA HIS A 41 1.17 20.79 -11.05
C HIS A 41 1.66 20.22 -12.38
N VAL A 42 2.76 20.73 -12.92
CA VAL A 42 3.33 20.27 -14.20
C VAL A 42 4.57 19.40 -14.01
N LEU A 43 5.05 19.22 -12.77
CA LEU A 43 6.26 18.45 -12.49
C LEU A 43 5.99 16.97 -12.81
N GLY A 44 6.61 16.49 -13.88
CA GLY A 44 6.47 15.14 -14.40
C GLY A 44 7.59 14.21 -13.95
N ALA A 45 8.81 14.73 -13.77
CA ALA A 45 9.96 13.91 -13.41
C ALA A 45 10.89 14.63 -12.44
N LEU A 46 11.24 13.91 -11.38
CA LEU A 46 12.06 14.39 -10.27
C LEU A 46 13.17 13.39 -9.98
N ASP A 47 14.42 13.77 -10.27
CA ASP A 47 15.61 12.97 -9.96
C ASP A 47 16.43 13.63 -8.84
N LEU A 48 16.42 13.01 -7.67
CA LEU A 48 17.11 13.39 -6.45
C LEU A 48 18.11 12.31 -6.01
N SER A 49 18.48 11.40 -6.90
CA SER A 49 19.34 10.26 -6.58
C SER A 49 20.78 10.64 -6.22
N ASN A 50 21.48 9.76 -5.49
CA ASN A 50 22.90 9.93 -5.13
C ASN A 50 23.19 11.23 -4.39
N ASN A 51 22.40 11.52 -3.35
CA ASN A 51 22.54 12.68 -2.47
C ASN A 51 22.60 12.21 -0.99
N LYS A 52 22.49 13.15 -0.05
CA LYS A 52 22.39 12.88 1.39
C LYS A 52 21.04 13.36 1.97
N LEU A 53 19.99 13.34 1.16
CA LEU A 53 18.64 13.72 1.60
C LEU A 53 18.13 12.73 2.66
N ASN A 54 17.32 13.22 3.59
CA ASN A 54 16.77 12.44 4.70
C ASN A 54 15.29 12.75 4.96
N GLY A 55 14.72 12.06 5.95
CA GLY A 55 13.29 12.14 6.26
C GLY A 55 12.44 11.37 5.25
N SER A 56 11.14 11.64 5.22
CA SER A 56 10.19 10.89 4.40
C SER A 56 9.92 11.54 3.03
N ILE A 57 9.44 10.73 2.09
CA ILE A 57 8.85 11.24 0.84
C ILE A 57 7.51 11.91 1.20
N PRO A 58 7.28 13.19 0.86
CA PRO A 58 6.04 13.87 1.16
C PRO A 58 4.81 13.13 0.60
N ALA A 59 3.84 12.81 1.46
CA ALA A 59 2.64 12.07 1.07
C ALA A 59 1.84 12.75 -0.06
N LYS A 60 1.96 14.08 -0.19
CA LYS A 60 1.35 14.90 -1.25
C LYS A 60 1.78 14.47 -2.66
N PHE A 61 2.95 13.86 -2.82
CA PHE A 61 3.34 13.27 -4.11
C PHE A 61 2.41 12.13 -4.53
N GLY A 62 1.81 11.40 -3.57
CA GLY A 62 0.84 10.34 -3.86
C GLY A 62 -0.45 10.84 -4.53
N SER A 63 -0.78 12.12 -4.34
CA SER A 63 -1.91 12.81 -4.99
C SER A 63 -1.51 13.65 -6.19
N SER A 64 -0.23 13.65 -6.60
CA SER A 64 0.20 14.39 -7.79
C SER A 64 -0.39 13.76 -9.05
N SER A 65 -0.99 14.59 -9.91
CA SER A 65 -1.55 14.16 -11.19
C SER A 65 -0.52 14.12 -12.32
N SER A 66 0.59 14.85 -12.20
CA SER A 66 1.61 15.01 -13.24
C SER A 66 2.81 14.12 -13.04
N LEU A 67 3.20 13.83 -11.78
CA LEU A 67 4.44 13.15 -11.48
C LEU A 67 4.40 11.70 -11.96
N GLN A 68 5.28 11.38 -12.91
CA GLN A 68 5.45 10.07 -13.51
C GLN A 68 6.72 9.37 -13.02
N LEU A 69 7.76 10.13 -12.68
CA LEU A 69 9.04 9.60 -12.21
C LEU A 69 9.50 10.33 -10.96
N LEU A 70 9.81 9.56 -9.92
CA LEU A 70 10.53 10.01 -8.74
C LEU A 70 11.70 9.06 -8.51
N ASN A 71 12.93 9.57 -8.60
CA ASN A 71 14.13 8.82 -8.28
C ASN A 71 14.79 9.40 -7.02
N VAL A 72 14.82 8.61 -5.95
CA VAL A 72 15.48 8.93 -4.67
C VAL A 72 16.56 7.90 -4.35
N PHE A 73 17.00 7.13 -5.34
CA PHE A 73 18.02 6.10 -5.22
C PHE A 73 19.24 6.62 -4.46
N PHE A 74 19.75 5.83 -3.52
CA PHE A 74 20.97 6.12 -2.78
C PHE A 74 20.95 7.47 -2.03
N ASN A 75 20.11 7.54 -1.00
CA ASN A 75 19.96 8.64 -0.04
C ASN A 75 19.78 8.07 1.39
N HIS A 76 19.38 8.91 2.35
CA HIS A 76 19.00 8.51 3.71
C HIS A 76 17.49 8.69 3.95
N ILE A 77 16.66 8.48 2.92
CA ILE A 77 15.21 8.60 3.03
C ILE A 77 14.64 7.47 3.91
N SER A 78 13.63 7.78 4.69
CA SER A 78 13.00 6.87 5.65
C SER A 78 11.47 6.86 5.56
N GLY A 79 10.84 5.90 6.23
CA GLY A 79 9.38 5.79 6.30
C GLY A 79 8.78 5.05 5.11
N SER A 80 7.47 5.25 4.89
CA SER A 80 6.72 4.55 3.85
C SER A 80 6.69 5.32 2.52
N ILE A 81 6.82 4.61 1.40
CA ILE A 81 6.56 5.14 0.07
C ILE A 81 5.07 5.53 -0.02
N PRO A 82 4.73 6.78 -0.40
CA PRO A 82 3.36 7.23 -0.53
C PRO A 82 2.54 6.34 -1.47
N THR A 83 1.29 6.09 -1.09
CA THR A 83 0.37 5.39 -1.98
C THR A 83 -0.19 6.36 -3.02
N GLY A 84 0.05 6.07 -4.29
CA GLY A 84 -0.42 6.86 -5.41
C GLY A 84 -0.42 6.03 -6.69
N LYS A 85 -1.21 6.44 -7.70
CA LYS A 85 -1.24 5.72 -8.98
C LYS A 85 0.13 5.70 -9.65
N SER A 86 0.85 6.82 -9.60
CA SER A 86 2.20 6.98 -10.16
C SER A 86 3.21 6.07 -9.46
N PHE A 87 3.23 6.06 -8.13
CA PHE A 87 4.14 5.21 -7.32
C PHE A 87 3.98 3.71 -7.57
N LYS A 88 2.78 3.24 -7.92
CA LYS A 88 2.55 1.82 -8.27
C LYS A 88 3.22 1.40 -9.57
N LEU A 89 3.50 2.36 -10.45
CA LEU A 89 4.08 2.12 -11.78
C LEU A 89 5.60 2.37 -11.80
N MET A 90 6.15 2.96 -10.73
CA MET A 90 7.58 3.23 -10.62
C MET A 90 8.36 1.96 -10.30
N ASP A 91 9.53 1.84 -10.92
CA ASP A 91 10.44 0.71 -10.69
C ASP A 91 11.07 0.80 -9.29
N SER A 92 11.31 -0.36 -8.66
CA SER A 92 11.92 -0.43 -7.33
C SER A 92 13.32 0.18 -7.29
N SER A 93 14.06 0.13 -8.40
CA SER A 93 15.41 0.72 -8.54
C SER A 93 15.47 2.20 -8.16
N ALA A 94 14.38 2.95 -8.38
CA ALA A 94 14.28 4.37 -8.04
C ALA A 94 14.30 4.64 -6.52
N PHE A 95 14.14 3.62 -5.69
CA PHE A 95 14.03 3.73 -4.22
C PHE A 95 15.13 2.97 -3.48
N VAL A 96 15.88 2.08 -4.16
CA VAL A 96 16.96 1.27 -3.56
C VAL A 96 18.08 2.17 -3.01
N GLY A 97 18.78 1.69 -1.98
CA GLY A 97 19.88 2.43 -1.36
C GLY A 97 19.43 3.35 -0.21
N ASN A 98 18.16 3.27 0.20
CA ASN A 98 17.61 3.92 1.39
C ASN A 98 17.23 2.83 2.42
N SER A 99 17.97 2.72 3.53
CA SER A 99 17.84 1.59 4.48
C SER A 99 16.51 1.55 5.23
N GLU A 100 15.99 2.72 5.57
CA GLU A 100 14.76 2.91 6.37
C GLU A 100 13.51 3.11 5.52
N LEU A 101 13.65 3.16 4.19
CA LEU A 101 12.52 3.28 3.27
C LEU A 101 11.85 1.91 3.06
N CYS A 102 10.52 1.90 3.08
CA CYS A 102 9.69 0.69 2.92
C CYS A 102 8.36 1.02 2.23
N GLY A 103 7.55 0.01 1.93
CA GLY A 103 6.32 0.12 1.14
C GLY A 103 6.55 -0.24 -0.33
N ALA A 104 5.47 -0.58 -1.04
CA ALA A 104 5.57 -0.95 -2.46
C ALA A 104 6.14 0.21 -3.29
N PRO A 105 7.06 -0.03 -4.25
CA PRO A 105 7.47 -1.34 -4.78
C PRO A 105 8.60 -2.07 -4.01
N LEU A 106 9.09 -1.54 -2.89
CA LEU A 106 10.08 -2.21 -2.04
C LEU A 106 9.43 -3.26 -1.11
N ARG A 107 10.15 -3.65 -0.05
CA ARG A 107 9.64 -4.48 1.04
C ARG A 107 8.52 -3.76 1.80
N GLN A 108 7.55 -4.51 2.32
CA GLN A 108 6.53 -3.95 3.20
C GLN A 108 7.17 -3.30 4.44
N CYS A 109 6.52 -2.25 4.93
CA CYS A 109 6.94 -1.63 6.17
C CYS A 109 6.70 -2.58 7.34
N PRO A 110 7.58 -2.59 8.37
CA PRO A 110 7.29 -3.29 9.61
C PRO A 110 5.98 -2.74 10.17
N ASP A 111 4.97 -3.59 10.33
CA ASP A 111 3.75 -3.18 11.02
C ASP A 111 4.11 -2.81 12.46
N SER A 112 3.71 -1.61 12.90
CA SER A 112 3.87 -1.18 14.29
C SER A 112 2.83 -1.81 15.22
N ASP A 113 2.16 -2.89 14.80
CA ASP A 113 1.19 -3.62 15.60
C ASP A 113 1.28 -5.13 15.34
N GLY A 114 1.46 -5.89 16.42
CA GLY A 114 1.55 -7.34 16.42
C GLY A 114 0.20 -8.02 16.22
N THR A 115 -0.57 -7.64 15.20
CA THR A 115 -1.83 -8.28 14.85
C THR A 115 -1.82 -8.72 13.39
N PHE A 116 -1.37 -9.95 13.18
CA PHE A 116 -1.58 -10.71 11.94
C PHE A 116 -3.07 -11.08 11.81
N GLU A 117 -3.99 -10.10 11.83
CA GLU A 117 -5.38 -10.33 11.50
C GLU A 117 -5.60 -10.08 10.01
N ASN A 118 -5.33 -11.17 9.29
CA ASN A 118 -5.73 -11.38 7.92
C ASN A 118 -7.26 -11.16 7.80
N LYS A 119 -7.66 -9.94 7.41
CA LYS A 119 -9.06 -9.51 7.22
C LYS A 119 -9.83 -10.36 6.19
N GLY A 120 -9.14 -11.21 5.41
CA GLY A 120 -9.78 -12.15 4.50
C GLY A 120 -10.22 -13.46 5.17
N THR A 121 -9.47 -13.93 6.16
CA THR A 121 -9.71 -15.25 6.78
C THR A 121 -10.99 -15.31 7.59
N TRP A 122 -11.32 -14.28 8.38
CA TRP A 122 -12.56 -14.30 9.18
C TRP A 122 -13.81 -14.36 8.32
N ARG A 123 -13.80 -13.71 7.14
CA ARG A 123 -14.91 -13.76 6.19
C ARG A 123 -15.14 -15.16 5.64
N LEU A 124 -14.06 -15.86 5.25
CA LEU A 124 -14.15 -17.22 4.74
C LEU A 124 -14.55 -18.22 5.83
N THR A 125 -13.98 -18.09 7.02
CA THR A 125 -14.32 -18.94 8.17
C THR A 125 -15.81 -18.82 8.52
N CYS A 126 -16.37 -17.61 8.53
CA CYS A 126 -17.80 -17.40 8.78
C CYS A 126 -18.69 -18.06 7.70
N ILE A 127 -18.35 -17.95 6.42
CA ILE A 127 -19.13 -18.56 5.32
C ILE A 127 -19.16 -20.08 5.44
N VAL A 128 -18.00 -20.69 5.74
CA VAL A 128 -17.91 -22.14 5.91
C VAL A 128 -18.77 -22.61 7.08
N LEU A 129 -18.71 -21.94 8.24
CA LEU A 129 -19.53 -22.31 9.41
C LEU A 129 -21.04 -22.21 9.13
N LEU A 130 -21.49 -21.16 8.44
CA LEU A 130 -22.90 -21.01 8.06
C LEU A 130 -23.37 -22.11 7.11
N SER A 131 -22.52 -22.50 6.15
CA SER A 131 -22.84 -23.57 5.19
C SER A 131 -22.95 -24.95 5.83
N VAL A 132 -22.07 -25.26 6.79
CA VAL A 132 -22.09 -26.52 7.54
C VAL A 132 -23.31 -26.57 8.46
N GLY A 133 -23.63 -25.47 9.14
CA GLY A 133 -24.82 -25.36 9.98
C GLY A 133 -26.11 -25.61 9.21
N LEU A 134 -26.26 -25.02 8.02
CA LEU A 134 -27.41 -25.24 7.15
C LEU A 134 -27.56 -26.71 6.71
N LEU A 135 -26.45 -27.36 6.36
CA LEU A 135 -26.42 -28.78 5.99
C LEU A 135 -26.91 -29.69 7.13
N ILE A 136 -26.46 -29.43 8.36
CA ILE A 136 -26.88 -30.20 9.54
C ILE A 136 -28.38 -30.05 9.78
N ILE A 137 -28.91 -28.83 9.66
CA ILE A 137 -30.36 -28.56 9.82
C ILE A 137 -31.18 -29.30 8.77
N LEU A 138 -30.76 -29.27 7.50
CA LEU A 138 -31.45 -29.97 6.41
C LEU A 138 -31.46 -31.48 6.61
N LEU A 139 -30.34 -32.07 7.05
CA LEU A 139 -30.26 -33.50 7.36
C LEU A 139 -31.16 -33.87 8.55
N GLY A 140 -31.19 -33.04 9.59
CA GLY A 140 -32.07 -33.23 10.75
C GLY A 140 -33.56 -33.19 10.37
N LEU A 141 -33.97 -32.21 9.55
CA LEU A 141 -35.34 -32.11 9.06
C LEU A 141 -35.72 -33.31 8.17
N ALA A 142 -34.84 -33.72 7.25
CA ALA A 142 -35.06 -34.89 6.41
C ALA A 142 -35.22 -36.17 7.24
N PHE A 143 -34.35 -36.37 8.23
CA PHE A 143 -34.44 -37.51 9.15
C PHE A 143 -35.74 -37.48 9.97
N GLY A 144 -36.12 -36.32 10.50
CA GLY A 144 -37.38 -36.13 11.22
C GLY A 144 -38.61 -36.46 10.37
N ILE A 145 -38.65 -36.02 9.11
CA ILE A 145 -39.74 -36.34 8.17
C ILE A 145 -39.80 -37.85 7.89
N VAL A 146 -38.65 -38.49 7.65
CA VAL A 146 -38.59 -39.94 7.39
C VAL A 146 -39.07 -40.73 8.61
N TYR A 147 -38.62 -40.34 9.80
CA TYR A 147 -39.02 -40.96 11.05
C TYR A 147 -40.53 -40.83 11.28
N PHE A 148 -41.08 -39.62 11.15
CA PHE A 148 -42.51 -39.38 11.31
C PHE A 148 -43.35 -40.16 10.29
N ARG A 149 -42.91 -40.23 9.03
CA ARG A 149 -43.58 -41.05 8.00
C ARG A 149 -43.54 -42.56 8.32
N ARG A 150 -42.49 -43.05 8.97
CA ARG A 150 -42.41 -44.46 9.42
C ARG A 150 -43.38 -44.73 10.56
N GLU A 151 -43.41 -43.87 11.56
CA GLU A 151 -44.33 -43.91 12.71
C GLU A 151 -45.80 -43.97 12.26
N VAL A 152 -46.20 -43.03 11.40
CA VAL A 152 -47.55 -43.01 10.85
C VAL A 152 -47.85 -44.32 10.11
N LYS A 153 -46.95 -44.79 9.23
CA LYS A 153 -47.16 -46.02 8.46
C LYS A 153 -47.26 -47.28 9.34
N THR A 154 -46.60 -47.32 10.51
CA THR A 154 -46.76 -48.42 11.47
C THR A 154 -48.10 -48.40 12.18
N GLN A 155 -48.67 -47.22 12.44
CA GLN A 155 -50.00 -47.08 13.06
C GLN A 155 -51.13 -47.56 12.11
N TRP A 156 -51.02 -47.34 10.79
CA TRP A 156 -52.01 -47.81 9.81
C TRP A 156 -51.93 -49.31 9.46
N LYS A 157 -50.96 -50.06 10.00
CA LYS A 157 -50.81 -51.51 9.76
C LYS A 157 -51.39 -52.38 10.89
N MET A 158 -51.94 -51.78 11.95
CA MET A 158 -52.45 -52.46 13.15
C MET A 158 -53.98 -52.41 13.27
N VAL A 159 -54.69 -52.18 12.15
CA VAL A 159 -56.16 -52.26 12.04
C VAL A 159 -56.52 -53.22 10.91
#